data_AF-A0A929JXK5-F1
#
_entry.id   AF-A0A929JXK5-F1
#
_cell.length_a   1.000
_cell.length_b   1.000
_cell.length_c   1.000
_cell.angle_alpha   90.00
_cell.angle_beta   90.00
_cell.angle_gamma   90.00
#
_symmetry.space_group_name_H-M   'P 1'
#
loop_
_entity.id
_entity.type
_entity.pdbx_description
1 polymer ?
#
loop_
_entity_poly.entity_id
_entity_poly.type
_entity_poly.pdbx_seq_one_letter_code
_entity_poly.pdbx_strand_id
1 'polypeptide(L)'
;MTNRLRSEIEEEVVEKQLVVEEKPVREIPDNLFTQFLNKGFVTTEDATKALPFILYVAFLCMLYIANRHLAERNLRDIDKVSKEVKELTWDYKSAKAELAYKSTLTEVAKRTDTIGIKQSIEPPQKITVKEDQNGN
;
A
#
# COMPACT_ATOMS: atom_id res chain seq x y z
N MET A 1 -22.43 15.39 -81.71
CA MET A 1 -23.04 14.28 -80.94
C MET A 1 -22.45 14.33 -79.55
N THR A 2 -23.18 14.86 -78.57
CA THR A 2 -22.71 14.95 -77.19
C THR A 2 -23.00 13.62 -76.50
N ASN A 3 -21.95 12.99 -75.97
CA ASN A 3 -22.02 11.64 -75.44
C ASN A 3 -22.58 11.70 -73.99
N ARG A 4 -23.84 11.30 -73.82
CA ARG A 4 -24.61 11.37 -72.56
C ARG A 4 -23.96 10.60 -71.39
N LEU A 5 -23.10 9.63 -71.68
CA LEU A 5 -22.34 8.86 -70.69
C LEU A 5 -21.24 9.69 -70.01
N ARG A 6 -20.67 10.69 -70.69
CA ARG A 6 -19.56 11.49 -70.15
C ARG A 6 -20.04 12.53 -69.14
N SER A 7 -21.26 13.05 -69.30
CA SER A 7 -21.90 13.95 -68.34
C SER A 7 -22.33 13.23 -67.06
N GLU A 8 -22.83 12.00 -67.15
CA GLU A 8 -23.19 11.19 -65.97
C GLU A 8 -21.95 10.82 -65.14
N ILE A 9 -20.80 10.53 -65.79
CA ILE A 9 -19.53 10.29 -65.10
C ILE A 9 -18.96 11.59 -64.49
N GLU A 10 -19.09 12.73 -65.18
CA GLU A 10 -18.70 14.02 -64.60
C GLU A 10 -19.59 14.38 -63.40
N GLU A 11 -20.89 14.12 -63.43
CA GLU A 11 -21.81 14.34 -62.29
C GLU A 11 -21.54 13.37 -61.13
N GLU A 12 -21.27 12.08 -61.39
CA GLU A 12 -20.98 11.09 -60.35
C GLU A 12 -19.60 11.30 -59.71
N VAL A 13 -18.61 11.80 -60.48
CA VAL A 13 -17.28 12.18 -59.99
C VAL A 13 -17.36 13.50 -59.23
N VAL A 14 -18.17 14.46 -59.67
CA VAL A 14 -18.42 15.72 -58.95
C VAL A 14 -19.22 15.48 -57.66
N GLU A 15 -20.22 14.60 -57.65
CA GLU A 15 -20.92 14.18 -56.42
C GLU A 15 -19.99 13.40 -55.48
N LYS A 16 -19.12 12.51 -56.00
CA LYS A 16 -18.10 11.85 -55.16
C LYS A 16 -17.01 12.80 -54.65
N GLN A 17 -16.71 13.90 -55.36
CA GLN A 17 -15.79 14.93 -54.90
C GLN A 17 -16.45 15.91 -53.91
N LEU A 18 -17.76 16.19 -54.06
CA LEU A 18 -18.53 17.12 -53.23
C LEU A 18 -19.11 16.47 -51.97
N VAL A 19 -19.33 15.15 -51.95
CA VAL A 19 -19.80 14.38 -50.77
C VAL A 19 -18.64 13.91 -49.89
N VAL A 20 -17.38 14.13 -50.27
CA VAL A 20 -16.27 14.17 -49.31
C VAL A 20 -16.29 15.53 -48.61
N GLU A 21 -17.39 15.84 -47.94
CA GLU A 21 -17.34 16.78 -46.83
C GLU A 21 -16.41 16.15 -45.78
N GLU A 22 -15.33 16.88 -45.49
CA GLU A 22 -14.39 16.57 -44.43
C GLU A 22 -15.16 16.29 -43.14
N LYS A 23 -15.24 15.01 -42.77
CA LYS A 23 -15.73 14.60 -41.47
C LYS A 23 -14.90 15.36 -40.44
N PRO A 24 -15.49 16.25 -39.62
CA PRO A 24 -14.71 17.08 -38.71
C PRO A 24 -13.86 16.15 -37.86
N VAL A 25 -12.54 16.35 -37.96
CA VAL A 25 -11.55 15.64 -37.16
C VAL A 25 -12.00 15.78 -35.72
N ARG A 26 -12.39 14.66 -35.10
CA ARG A 26 -12.95 14.60 -33.74
C ARG A 26 -12.14 15.54 -32.85
N GLU A 27 -12.77 16.62 -32.41
CA GLU A 27 -12.16 17.58 -31.51
C GLU A 27 -11.84 16.82 -30.21
N ILE A 28 -10.57 16.45 -30.07
CA ILE A 28 -10.04 15.89 -28.83
C ILE A 28 -10.29 17.02 -27.80
N PRO A 29 -10.99 16.75 -26.69
CA PRO A 29 -11.39 17.80 -25.76
C PRO A 29 -10.19 18.68 -25.42
N ASP A 30 -10.42 19.99 -25.30
CA ASP A 30 -9.45 21.03 -24.94
C ASP A 30 -8.97 20.84 -23.50
N ASN A 31 -8.35 19.69 -23.24
CA ASN A 31 -7.61 19.42 -22.04
C ASN A 31 -6.27 20.12 -22.23
N LEU A 32 -5.84 20.89 -21.24
CA LEU A 32 -4.61 21.68 -21.26
C LEU A 32 -3.40 20.95 -21.89
N PHE A 33 -3.31 19.63 -21.71
CA PHE A 33 -2.31 18.78 -22.34
C PHE A 33 -2.33 18.82 -23.88
N THR A 34 -3.51 18.73 -24.51
CA THR A 34 -3.65 18.76 -25.98
C THR A 34 -3.37 20.15 -26.54
N GLN A 35 -3.70 21.22 -25.79
CA GLN A 35 -3.39 22.59 -26.20
C GLN A 35 -1.89 22.90 -26.15
N PHE A 36 -1.16 22.34 -25.17
CA PHE A 36 0.30 22.47 -25.06
C PHE A 36 1.07 21.59 -26.04
N LEU A 37 0.48 20.46 -26.48
CA LEU A 37 1.11 19.56 -27.45
C LEU A 37 0.82 19.90 -28.91
N ASN A 38 -0.41 20.34 -29.22
CA ASN A 38 -0.83 20.62 -30.60
C ASN A 38 -0.39 22.00 -31.09
N LYS A 39 -0.18 22.96 -30.18
CA LYS A 39 0.36 24.27 -30.53
C LYS A 39 1.87 24.14 -30.59
N GLY A 40 2.42 23.96 -31.80
CA GLY A 40 3.85 23.76 -32.10
C GLY A 40 4.74 24.85 -31.50
N PHE A 41 5.05 24.70 -30.21
CA PHE A 41 5.86 25.63 -29.42
C PHE A 41 7.36 25.39 -29.59
N VAL A 42 7.75 24.35 -30.33
CA VAL A 42 9.14 23.95 -30.46
C VAL A 42 9.55 23.93 -31.93
N THR A 43 10.32 24.93 -32.32
CA THR A 43 11.02 24.98 -33.62
C THR A 43 11.96 23.77 -33.72
N THR A 44 12.16 23.21 -34.92
CA THR A 44 13.01 22.01 -35.15
C THR A 44 14.43 22.14 -34.59
N GLU A 45 14.98 23.35 -34.56
CA GLU A 45 16.31 23.63 -33.97
C GLU A 45 16.30 23.58 -32.44
N ASP A 46 15.23 24.03 -31.79
CA ASP A 46 15.07 23.98 -30.34
C ASP A 46 14.73 22.57 -29.86
N ALA A 47 13.95 21.81 -30.64
CA ALA A 47 13.63 20.41 -30.36
C ALA A 47 14.90 19.55 -30.34
N THR A 48 15.80 19.79 -31.29
CA THR A 48 17.06 19.04 -31.39
C THR A 48 17.99 19.36 -30.22
N LYS A 49 18.02 20.62 -29.77
CA LYS A 49 18.79 21.03 -28.57
C LYS A 49 18.19 20.50 -27.25
N ALA A 50 16.86 20.37 -27.17
CA ALA A 50 16.15 19.88 -25.99
C ALA A 50 16.08 18.35 -25.91
N LEU A 51 16.36 17.62 -26.99
CA LEU A 51 16.36 16.16 -27.05
C LEU A 51 17.15 15.48 -25.91
N PRO A 52 18.42 15.84 -25.61
CA PRO A 52 19.15 15.23 -24.49
C PRO A 52 18.48 15.50 -23.13
N PHE A 53 17.83 16.65 -22.96
CA PHE A 53 17.12 16.98 -21.73
C PHE A 53 15.84 16.15 -21.57
N ILE A 54 15.07 15.93 -22.64
CA ILE A 54 13.88 15.08 -22.61
C ILE A 54 14.27 13.63 -22.30
N LEU A 55 15.35 13.11 -22.89
CA LEU A 55 15.87 11.78 -22.58
C LEU A 55 16.30 11.66 -21.12
N TYR A 56 16.91 12.71 -20.56
CA TYR A 56 17.25 12.75 -19.13
C TYR A 56 16.01 12.67 -18.23
N VAL A 57 14.96 13.44 -18.54
CA VAL A 57 13.69 13.38 -17.80
C VAL A 57 13.02 12.01 -17.95
N ALA A 58 13.00 11.45 -19.16
CA ALA A 58 12.47 10.10 -19.40
C ALA A 58 13.22 9.04 -18.59
N PHE A 59 14.55 9.15 -18.50
CA PHE A 59 15.37 8.29 -17.65
C PHE A 59 15.03 8.44 -16.17
N LEU A 60 14.86 9.67 -15.67
CA LEU A 60 14.40 9.90 -14.29
C LEU A 60 13.01 9.32 -14.04
N CYS A 61 12.07 9.46 -14.98
CA CYS A 61 10.76 8.83 -14.90
C CYS A 61 10.88 7.29 -14.82
N MET A 62 11.75 6.69 -15.61
CA MET A 62 12.00 5.24 -15.56
C MET A 62 12.56 4.83 -14.19
N LEU A 63 13.55 5.55 -13.66
CA LEU A 63 14.07 5.32 -12.31
C LEU A 63 13.01 5.50 -11.22
N TYR A 64 12.12 6.48 -11.38
CA TYR A 64 11.02 6.72 -10.45
C TYR A 64 10.03 5.55 -10.42
N ILE A 65 9.63 5.04 -11.60
CA ILE A 65 8.75 3.87 -11.71
C ILE A 65 9.43 2.63 -11.09
N ALA A 66 10.73 2.44 -11.36
CA ALA A 66 11.49 1.35 -10.77
C ALA A 66 11.53 1.41 -9.24
N ASN A 67 11.81 2.59 -8.66
CA ASN A 67 11.78 2.82 -7.22
C ASN A 67 10.38 2.59 -6.63
N ARG A 68 9.33 3.01 -7.33
CA ARG A 68 7.95 2.79 -6.89
C ARG A 68 7.63 1.30 -6.78
N HIS A 69 8.07 0.48 -7.74
CA HIS A 69 7.85 -0.97 -7.67
C HIS A 69 8.60 -1.61 -6.50
N LEU A 70 9.80 -1.13 -6.19
CA LEU A 70 10.55 -1.58 -5.01
C LEU A 70 9.84 -1.21 -3.71
N ALA A 71 9.33 0.02 -3.62
CA ALA A 71 8.56 0.47 -2.46
C ALA A 71 7.28 -0.36 -2.25
N GLU A 72 6.57 -0.69 -3.33
CA GLU A 72 5.36 -1.51 -3.27
C GLU A 72 5.65 -2.93 -2.76
N ARG A 73 6.75 -3.54 -3.24
CA ARG A 73 7.20 -4.86 -2.74
C ARG A 73 7.54 -4.80 -1.25
N ASN A 74 8.33 -3.80 -0.84
CA ASN A 74 8.71 -3.63 0.56
C ASN A 74 7.49 -3.41 1.46
N LEU A 75 6.53 -2.59 1.03
CA LEU A 75 5.30 -2.34 1.78
C LEU A 75 4.52 -3.65 2.02
N ARG A 76 4.40 -4.48 0.98
CA ARG A 76 3.70 -5.76 1.08
C ARG A 76 4.41 -6.76 1.99
N ASP A 77 5.75 -6.69 2.08
CA ASP A 77 6.51 -7.52 3.00
C ASP A 77 6.41 -7.02 4.45
N ILE A 78 6.41 -5.69 4.65
CA ILE A 78 6.13 -5.08 5.96
C ILE A 78 4.76 -5.53 6.47
N ASP A 79 3.73 -5.52 5.64
CA ASP A 79 2.38 -5.94 6.03
C ASP A 79 2.34 -7.41 6.47
N LYS A 80 3.03 -8.32 5.77
CA LYS A 80 3.13 -9.74 6.16
C LYS A 80 3.82 -9.90 7.50
N VAL A 81 5.01 -9.31 7.67
CA VAL A 81 5.79 -9.42 8.90
C VAL A 81 5.04 -8.80 10.08
N SER A 82 4.37 -7.66 9.87
CA SER A 82 3.53 -7.02 10.88
C SER A 82 2.37 -7.92 11.34
N LYS A 83 1.76 -8.64 10.40
CA LYS A 83 0.71 -9.62 10.71
C LYS A 83 1.26 -10.79 11.53
N GLU A 84 2.41 -11.35 11.15
CA GLU A 84 3.07 -12.44 11.89
C GLU A 84 3.42 -12.01 13.33
N VAL A 85 4.00 -10.81 13.50
CA VAL A 85 4.31 -10.26 14.83
C VAL A 85 3.05 -10.09 15.66
N LYS A 86 1.95 -9.64 15.05
CA LYS A 86 0.67 -9.50 15.73
C LYS A 86 0.15 -10.85 16.20
N GLU A 87 0.16 -11.87 15.34
CA GLU A 87 -0.24 -13.25 15.69
C GLU A 87 0.60 -13.81 16.84
N LEU A 88 1.94 -13.73 16.77
CA LEU A 88 2.83 -14.14 17.87
C LEU A 88 2.54 -13.40 19.18
N THR A 89 2.21 -12.11 19.09
CA THR A 89 1.88 -11.31 20.27
C THR A 89 0.57 -11.77 20.92
N TRP A 90 -0.42 -12.21 20.11
CA TRP A 90 -1.65 -12.79 20.63
C TRP A 90 -1.39 -14.11 21.34
N ASP A 91 -0.58 -14.99 20.74
CA ASP A 91 -0.20 -16.28 21.35
C ASP A 91 0.53 -16.07 22.68
N TYR A 92 1.50 -15.16 22.71
CA TYR A 92 2.22 -14.79 23.93
C TYR A 92 1.26 -14.28 25.02
N LYS A 93 0.33 -13.38 24.67
CA LYS A 93 -0.64 -12.84 25.64
C LYS A 93 -1.56 -13.93 26.18
N SER A 94 -2.06 -14.80 25.31
CA SER A 94 -2.93 -15.90 25.69
C SER A 94 -2.21 -16.89 26.61
N ALA A 95 -1.01 -17.33 26.24
CA ALA A 95 -0.20 -18.23 27.05
C ALA A 95 0.18 -17.60 28.41
N LYS A 96 0.52 -16.30 28.42
CA LYS A 96 0.79 -15.56 29.66
C LYS A 96 -0.45 -15.46 30.55
N ALA A 97 -1.62 -15.21 29.97
CA ALA A 97 -2.87 -15.15 30.72
C ALA A 97 -3.22 -16.52 31.33
N GLU A 98 -3.06 -17.60 30.56
CA GLU A 98 -3.24 -18.96 31.06
C GLU A 98 -2.26 -19.29 32.19
N LEU A 99 -0.98 -18.94 32.03
CA LEU A 99 0.03 -19.12 33.07
C LEU A 99 -0.31 -18.34 34.33
N ALA A 100 -0.73 -17.07 34.20
CA ALA A 100 -1.15 -16.24 35.32
C ALA A 100 -2.38 -16.82 36.03
N TYR A 101 -3.37 -17.32 35.28
CA TYR A 101 -4.53 -18.00 35.85
C TYR A 101 -4.12 -19.24 36.64
N LYS A 102 -3.31 -20.12 36.05
CA LYS A 102 -2.76 -21.31 36.71
C LYS A 102 -1.88 -21.00 37.92
N SER A 103 -1.24 -19.83 37.93
CA SER A 103 -0.37 -19.38 39.02
C SER A 103 -1.14 -18.65 40.13
N THR A 104 -2.47 -18.48 39.97
CA THR A 104 -3.29 -17.84 41.01
C THR A 104 -3.37 -18.74 42.24
N LEU A 105 -3.25 -18.14 43.42
CA LEU A 105 -3.18 -18.86 44.70
C LEU A 105 -4.32 -19.86 44.90
N THR A 106 -5.53 -19.52 44.45
CA THR A 106 -6.72 -20.39 44.55
C THR A 106 -6.65 -21.59 43.61
N GLU A 107 -6.14 -21.43 42.38
CA GLU A 107 -5.90 -22.51 41.41
C GLU A 107 -4.77 -23.43 41.89
N VAL A 108 -3.68 -22.84 42.38
CA VAL A 108 -2.55 -23.57 42.95
C VAL A 108 -2.98 -24.35 44.18
N ALA A 109 -3.70 -23.75 45.14
CA ALA A 109 -4.20 -24.45 46.32
C ALA A 109 -5.04 -25.67 45.93
N LYS A 110 -6.02 -25.50 45.02
CA LYS A 110 -6.86 -26.61 44.53
C LYS A 110 -6.06 -27.76 43.91
N ARG A 111 -5.01 -27.46 43.13
CA ARG A 111 -4.16 -28.50 42.51
C ARG A 111 -3.24 -29.16 43.53
N THR A 112 -2.73 -28.39 44.47
CA THR A 112 -1.77 -28.85 45.47
C THR A 112 -2.45 -29.58 46.65
N ASP A 113 -3.77 -29.45 46.80
CA ASP A 113 -4.58 -30.26 47.74
C ASP A 113 -4.44 -31.77 47.45
N THR A 114 -4.29 -32.15 46.17
CA THR A 114 -4.10 -33.57 45.76
C THR A 114 -2.79 -34.17 46.26
N ILE A 115 -1.78 -33.33 46.50
CA ILE A 115 -0.45 -33.69 47.01
C ILE A 115 -0.28 -33.29 48.49
N GLY A 116 -1.36 -32.90 49.16
CA GLY A 116 -1.41 -32.71 50.61
C GLY A 116 -0.83 -31.40 51.14
N ILE A 117 -0.49 -30.44 50.27
CA ILE A 117 0.04 -29.13 50.68
C ILE A 117 -1.12 -28.17 50.93
N LYS A 118 -1.17 -27.58 52.13
CA LYS A 118 -2.22 -26.66 52.54
C LYS A 118 -1.71 -25.23 52.62
N GLN A 119 -2.56 -24.27 52.27
CA GLN A 119 -2.26 -22.85 52.43
C GLN A 119 -2.22 -22.48 53.92
N SER A 120 -1.22 -21.68 54.32
CA SER A 120 -1.20 -21.07 55.65
C SER A 120 -2.30 -20.00 55.74
N ILE A 121 -3.29 -20.22 56.59
CA ILE A 121 -4.37 -19.25 56.88
C ILE A 121 -3.96 -18.33 58.03
N GLU A 122 -3.04 -18.77 58.88
CA GLU A 122 -2.56 -17.98 60.00
C GLU A 122 -1.53 -16.94 59.54
N PRO A 123 -1.65 -15.69 60.02
CA PRO A 123 -0.68 -14.64 59.73
C PRO A 123 0.69 -15.00 60.36
N PRO A 124 1.81 -14.63 59.72
CA PRO A 124 3.14 -14.92 60.24
C PRO A 124 3.35 -14.23 61.59
N GLN A 125 3.77 -15.00 62.59
CA GLN A 125 4.04 -14.45 63.92
C GLN A 125 5.38 -13.74 63.96
N LYS A 126 5.39 -12.49 64.43
CA LYS A 126 6.62 -11.75 64.72
C LYS A 126 7.24 -12.34 65.98
N ILE A 127 8.32 -13.09 65.83
CA ILE A 127 9.13 -13.58 66.94
C ILE A 127 9.79 -12.36 67.58
N THR A 128 9.28 -11.93 68.74
CA THR A 128 9.90 -10.87 69.53
C THR A 128 10.63 -11.56 70.67
N VAL A 129 11.96 -11.54 70.62
CA VAL A 129 12.79 -12.07 71.70
C VAL A 129 12.53 -11.20 72.93
N LYS A 130 11.91 -11.78 73.96
CA LYS A 130 11.90 -11.16 75.29
C LYS A 130 13.27 -11.43 75.88
N GLU A 131 14.05 -10.37 76.10
CA GLU A 131 15.20 -10.46 76.99
C GLU A 131 14.68 -10.89 78.36
N ASP A 132 15.16 -12.04 78.82
CA ASP A 132 14.83 -12.60 80.12
C ASP A 132 15.34 -11.63 81.20
N GLN A 133 14.42 -10.89 81.83
CA GLN A 133 14.69 -10.22 83.10
C GLN A 133 14.52 -11.23 84.23
N ASN A 134 15.46 -12.16 84.33
CA ASN A 134 15.80 -12.84 85.58
C ASN A 134 17.17 -12.25 85.98
N GLY A 135 17.30 -11.42 87.01
CA GLY A 135 16.73 -11.65 88.33
C GLY A 135 17.59 -12.62 89.13
N ASN A 136 18.92 -12.45 89.11
CA ASN A 136 19.81 -12.64 90.26
C ASN A 136 21.12 -11.87 90.07
#